data_AF-A0A958DEV2-F1
#
_entry.id   AF-A0A958DEV2-F1
#
_cell.length_a   1.000
_cell.length_b   1.000
_cell.length_c   1.000
_cell.angle_alpha   90.00
_cell.angle_beta   90.00
_cell.angle_gamma   90.00
#
_symmetry.space_group_name_H-M   'P 1'
#
loop_
_entity.id
_entity.type
_entity.pdbx_description
1 polymer ?
#
loop_
_entity_poly.entity_id
_entity_poly.type
_entity_poly.pdbx_seq_one_letter_code
_entity_poly.pdbx_strand_id
1 'polypeptide(L)'
;LQTEGLPALVEQFVERLHRHATQSLARIKSRLDSEREDILDRIDVINQVLARTEFKQGSYLKLGSRREKYPHVEDFDKQLNLVLSKVTSDDHEGRFRQLETVVAILEKASAVGTAATLESLRLLDPRHQLSFFAEELGFEHGETRDVLDSSSGKSGGEKESFAGTIVAASLAYVLTPEGQDRPVYCTVFLDEAFSNTAEAVSRRVLKVFKALHIHVNLITPYKNLNLARESARSLLIAERDAERHESHLCEITWEEVDRRLKEQREVKLGNELVRLNIDIEDRPGMAGDA
;
A
#
# COMPACT_ATOMS: atom_id res chain seq x y z
N LEU A 1 -36.66 53.67 -8.02
CA LEU A 1 -36.27 52.57 -7.10
C LEU A 1 -37.38 51.52 -6.94
N GLN A 2 -38.55 51.78 -6.36
CA GLN A 2 -39.67 50.80 -6.40
C GLN A 2 -40.31 50.65 -7.81
N THR A 3 -40.20 51.67 -8.65
CA THR A 3 -40.74 51.73 -10.02
C THR A 3 -39.89 51.04 -11.10
N GLU A 4 -38.71 50.53 -10.77
CA GLU A 4 -37.77 49.92 -11.73
C GLU A 4 -37.80 48.37 -11.69
N GLY A 5 -38.80 47.76 -11.06
CA GLY A 5 -38.90 46.29 -10.97
C GLY A 5 -37.86 45.65 -10.05
N LEU A 6 -37.23 46.44 -9.18
CA LEU A 6 -36.24 45.98 -8.19
C LEU A 6 -36.71 44.77 -7.36
N PRO A 7 -37.97 44.69 -6.89
CA PRO A 7 -38.45 43.52 -6.14
C PRO A 7 -38.41 42.23 -6.97
N ALA A 8 -38.85 42.29 -8.23
CA ALA A 8 -38.84 41.14 -9.13
C ALA A 8 -37.41 40.71 -9.53
N LEU A 9 -36.49 41.68 -9.68
CA LEU A 9 -35.07 41.39 -9.92
C LEU A 9 -34.41 40.74 -8.71
N VAL A 10 -34.76 41.16 -7.49
CA VAL A 10 -34.29 40.53 -6.24
C VAL A 10 -34.79 39.10 -6.12
N GLU A 11 -36.08 38.86 -6.37
CA GLU A 11 -36.64 37.49 -6.37
C GLU A 11 -35.95 36.58 -7.40
N GLN A 12 -35.77 37.06 -8.64
CA GLN A 12 -35.06 36.30 -9.68
C GLN A 12 -33.59 36.04 -9.32
N PHE A 13 -32.92 37.00 -8.68
CA PHE A 13 -31.54 36.84 -8.23
C PHE A 13 -31.45 35.77 -7.12
N VAL A 14 -32.33 35.84 -6.12
CA VAL A 14 -32.41 34.87 -5.02
C VAL A 14 -32.70 33.47 -5.56
N GLU A 15 -33.65 33.33 -6.48
CA GLU A 15 -34.00 32.04 -7.08
C GLU A 15 -32.81 31.44 -7.87
N ARG A 16 -32.10 32.26 -8.65
CA ARG A 16 -30.90 31.82 -9.39
C ARG A 16 -29.76 31.46 -8.45
N LEU A 17 -29.51 32.27 -7.42
CA LEU A 17 -28.49 32.01 -6.41
C LEU A 17 -28.77 30.67 -5.71
N HIS A 18 -30.01 30.44 -5.28
CA HIS A 18 -30.42 29.17 -4.69
C HIS A 18 -30.16 28.00 -5.63
N ARG A 19 -30.61 28.10 -6.88
CA ARG A 19 -30.44 27.02 -7.86
C ARG A 19 -28.96 26.69 -8.10
N HIS A 20 -28.12 27.70 -8.31
CA HIS A 20 -26.69 27.50 -8.54
C HIS A 20 -25.96 26.99 -7.30
N ALA A 21 -26.24 27.56 -6.12
CA ALA A 21 -25.59 27.14 -4.88
C ALA A 21 -25.94 25.70 -4.52
N THR A 22 -27.22 25.30 -4.65
CA THR A 22 -27.62 23.92 -4.39
C THR A 22 -27.00 22.95 -5.39
N GLN A 23 -26.88 23.32 -6.67
CA GLN A 23 -26.15 22.51 -7.66
C GLN A 23 -24.66 22.35 -7.29
N SER A 24 -23.99 23.40 -6.84
CA SER A 24 -22.59 23.34 -6.40
C SER A 24 -22.42 22.43 -5.18
N LEU A 25 -23.32 22.53 -4.20
CA LEU A 25 -23.32 21.64 -3.03
C LEU A 25 -23.56 20.17 -3.41
N ALA A 26 -24.47 19.91 -4.36
CA ALA A 26 -24.70 18.57 -4.88
C ALA A 26 -23.43 17.99 -5.55
N ARG A 27 -22.68 18.82 -6.29
CA ARG A 27 -21.39 18.41 -6.87
C ARG A 27 -20.35 18.09 -5.81
N ILE A 28 -20.24 18.90 -4.76
CA ILE A 28 -19.31 18.63 -3.64
C ILE A 28 -19.65 17.29 -2.99
N LYS A 29 -20.94 17.08 -2.66
CA LYS A 29 -21.40 15.81 -2.09
C LYS A 29 -21.05 14.63 -3.00
N SER A 30 -21.42 14.73 -4.27
CA SER A 30 -21.15 13.67 -5.26
C SER A 30 -19.66 13.40 -5.41
N ARG A 31 -18.80 14.42 -5.33
CA ARG A 31 -17.35 14.24 -5.39
C ARG A 31 -16.83 13.52 -4.16
N LEU A 32 -17.23 13.93 -2.95
CA LEU A 32 -16.84 13.26 -1.72
C LEU A 32 -17.27 11.79 -1.67
N ASP A 33 -18.49 11.51 -2.14
CA ASP A 33 -19.00 10.14 -2.25
C ASP A 33 -18.22 9.34 -3.30
N SER A 34 -17.95 9.90 -4.49
CA SER A 34 -17.15 9.24 -5.54
C SER A 34 -15.74 8.91 -5.07
N GLU A 35 -15.02 9.87 -4.50
CA GLU A 35 -13.65 9.67 -4.00
C GLU A 35 -13.60 8.58 -2.92
N ARG A 36 -14.66 8.45 -2.12
CA ARG A 36 -14.76 7.36 -1.14
C ARG A 36 -14.90 6.01 -1.83
N GLU A 37 -15.79 5.89 -2.82
CA GLU A 37 -15.94 4.64 -3.57
C GLU A 37 -14.63 4.30 -4.31
N ASP A 38 -13.95 5.28 -4.91
CA ASP A 38 -12.66 5.09 -5.58
C ASP A 38 -11.57 4.52 -4.62
N ILE A 39 -11.55 4.96 -3.35
CA ILE A 39 -10.67 4.39 -2.33
C ILE A 39 -11.01 2.91 -2.08
N LEU A 40 -12.29 2.56 -1.98
CA LEU A 40 -12.74 1.19 -1.72
C LEU A 40 -12.43 0.26 -2.90
N ASP A 41 -12.71 0.71 -4.12
CA ASP A 41 -12.45 -0.03 -5.35
C ASP A 41 -10.94 -0.34 -5.50
N ARG A 42 -10.08 0.64 -5.19
CA ARG A 42 -8.62 0.45 -5.21
C ARG A 42 -8.15 -0.55 -4.16
N ILE A 43 -8.76 -0.54 -2.97
CA ILE A 43 -8.47 -1.55 -1.94
C ILE A 43 -8.90 -2.94 -2.40
N ASP A 44 -10.03 -3.05 -3.10
CA ASP A 44 -10.51 -4.31 -3.64
C ASP A 44 -9.58 -4.87 -4.72
N VAL A 45 -9.01 -4.03 -5.59
CA VAL A 45 -7.96 -4.45 -6.54
C VAL A 45 -6.75 -5.04 -5.81
N ILE A 46 -6.31 -4.40 -4.73
CA ILE A 46 -5.20 -4.90 -3.90
C ILE A 46 -5.59 -6.22 -3.23
N ASN A 47 -6.79 -6.32 -2.69
CA ASN A 47 -7.32 -7.54 -2.05
C ASN A 47 -7.38 -8.72 -3.01
N GLN A 48 -7.70 -8.50 -4.28
CA GLN A 48 -7.68 -9.56 -5.30
C GLN A 48 -6.29 -10.15 -5.50
N VAL A 49 -5.24 -9.33 -5.38
CA VAL A 49 -3.85 -9.79 -5.44
C VAL A 49 -3.48 -10.49 -4.14
N LEU A 50 -3.79 -9.90 -2.99
CA LEU A 50 -3.47 -10.47 -1.68
C LEU A 50 -4.14 -11.83 -1.46
N ALA A 51 -5.37 -12.02 -1.96
CA ALA A 51 -6.09 -13.29 -1.93
C ALA A 51 -5.42 -14.43 -2.70
N ARG A 52 -4.44 -14.12 -3.56
CA ARG A 52 -3.66 -15.12 -4.31
C ARG A 52 -2.28 -15.35 -3.70
N THR A 53 -1.92 -14.58 -2.70
CA THR A 53 -0.62 -14.64 -2.03
C THR A 53 -0.75 -15.23 -0.64
N GLU A 54 0.03 -16.26 -0.38
CA GLU A 54 0.07 -16.90 0.94
C GLU A 54 0.74 -15.98 1.97
N PHE A 55 0.02 -15.67 3.05
CA PHE A 55 0.56 -14.89 4.18
C PHE A 55 1.14 -15.82 5.27
N LYS A 56 0.38 -16.83 5.67
CA LYS A 56 0.83 -17.98 6.45
C LYS A 56 0.31 -19.26 5.80
N GLN A 57 0.78 -20.40 6.29
CA GLN A 57 0.36 -21.68 5.75
C GLN A 57 -1.17 -21.81 5.75
N GLY A 58 -1.75 -21.89 4.55
CA GLY A 58 -3.20 -22.01 4.38
C GLY A 58 -4.01 -20.73 4.66
N SER A 59 -3.40 -19.55 4.72
CA SER A 59 -4.11 -18.26 4.86
C SER A 59 -3.57 -17.14 3.97
N TYR A 60 -4.42 -16.14 3.75
CA TYR A 60 -4.10 -14.89 3.05
C TYR A 60 -4.55 -13.67 3.86
N LEU A 61 -4.08 -12.49 3.47
CA LEU A 61 -4.50 -11.23 4.09
C LEU A 61 -5.55 -10.53 3.22
N LYS A 62 -6.52 -9.92 3.89
CA LYS A 62 -7.47 -8.99 3.29
C LYS A 62 -7.41 -7.66 4.03
N LEU A 63 -7.32 -6.56 3.31
CA LEU A 63 -7.48 -5.21 3.84
C LEU A 63 -8.97 -4.92 4.00
N GLY A 64 -9.36 -4.58 5.22
CA GLY A 64 -10.67 -4.08 5.57
C GLY A 64 -10.65 -2.57 5.78
N SER A 65 -11.80 -1.94 5.57
CA SER A 65 -12.01 -0.52 5.81
C SER A 65 -13.27 -0.32 6.65
N ARG A 66 -13.24 0.67 7.55
CA ARG A 66 -14.39 1.09 8.35
C ARG A 66 -14.58 2.60 8.21
N ARG A 67 -15.84 3.04 8.04
CA ARG A 67 -16.17 4.46 8.10
C ARG A 67 -16.24 4.91 9.56
N GLU A 68 -15.39 5.87 9.89
CA GLU A 68 -15.40 6.54 11.18
C GLU A 68 -16.57 7.52 11.27
N LYS A 69 -17.21 7.54 12.44
CA LYS A 69 -18.36 8.42 12.70
C LYS A 69 -17.93 9.59 13.54
N TYR A 70 -17.83 10.76 12.91
CA TYR A 70 -17.52 12.00 13.59
C TYR A 70 -18.78 12.87 13.72
N PRO A 71 -19.16 13.31 14.93
CA PRO A 71 -20.40 14.07 15.14
C PRO A 71 -20.52 15.31 14.25
N HIS A 72 -19.42 16.04 14.04
CA HIS A 72 -19.43 17.24 13.20
C HIS A 72 -19.60 16.94 11.70
N VAL A 73 -19.11 15.79 11.24
CA VAL A 73 -19.31 15.33 9.86
C VAL A 73 -20.75 14.83 9.66
N GLU A 74 -21.29 14.08 10.64
CA GLU A 74 -22.69 13.63 10.59
C GLU A 74 -23.67 14.81 10.64
N ASP A 75 -23.37 15.85 11.42
CA ASP A 75 -24.18 17.07 11.46
C ASP A 75 -24.14 17.80 10.12
N PHE A 76 -22.94 18.00 9.55
CA PHE A 76 -22.79 18.58 8.22
C PHE A 76 -23.54 17.79 7.15
N ASP A 77 -23.41 16.46 7.12
CA ASP A 77 -24.13 15.59 6.18
C ASP A 77 -25.66 15.75 6.31
N LYS A 78 -26.18 15.89 7.55
CA LYS A 78 -27.61 16.16 7.79
C LYS A 78 -28.03 17.52 7.24
N GLN A 79 -27.28 18.59 7.52
CA GLN A 79 -27.58 19.92 7.01
C GLN A 79 -27.52 19.97 5.48
N LEU A 80 -26.50 19.35 4.89
CA LEU A 80 -26.32 19.25 3.45
C LEU A 80 -27.48 18.51 2.78
N ASN A 81 -27.88 17.35 3.31
CA ASN A 81 -29.02 16.60 2.80
C ASN A 81 -30.34 17.35 2.95
N LEU A 82 -30.51 18.11 4.04
CA LEU A 82 -31.68 18.96 4.23
C LEU A 82 -31.78 20.05 3.15
N VAL A 83 -30.67 20.73 2.84
CA VAL A 83 -30.59 21.73 1.76
C VAL A 83 -30.90 21.09 0.40
N LEU A 84 -30.35 19.91 0.13
CA LEU A 84 -30.55 19.19 -1.13
C LEU A 84 -31.98 18.65 -1.29
N SER A 85 -32.63 18.21 -0.21
CA SER A 85 -34.01 17.70 -0.26
C SER A 85 -35.06 18.79 -0.50
N LYS A 86 -34.76 20.04 -0.13
CA LYS A 86 -35.68 21.18 -0.27
C LYS A 86 -35.57 21.91 -1.60
N VAL A 87 -34.90 21.33 -2.60
CA VAL A 87 -34.72 21.97 -3.93
C VAL A 87 -36.04 22.40 -4.57
N THR A 88 -37.12 21.66 -4.33
CA THR A 88 -38.45 21.89 -4.92
C THR A 88 -39.45 22.55 -3.97
N SER A 89 -39.05 23.00 -2.77
CA SER A 89 -39.97 23.66 -1.84
C SER A 89 -40.08 25.16 -2.08
N ASP A 90 -41.28 25.72 -1.90
CA ASP A 90 -41.59 27.15 -2.04
C ASP A 90 -41.10 28.02 -0.86
N ASP A 91 -40.57 27.42 0.20
CA ASP A 91 -39.94 28.13 1.32
C ASP A 91 -38.52 28.62 0.96
N HIS A 92 -38.44 29.74 0.25
CA HIS A 92 -37.17 30.34 -0.16
C HIS A 92 -36.34 30.86 1.01
N GLU A 93 -36.96 31.40 2.06
CA GLU A 93 -36.24 32.03 3.17
C GLU A 93 -35.61 30.99 4.10
N GLY A 94 -36.34 29.92 4.42
CA GLY A 94 -35.81 28.80 5.20
C GLY A 94 -34.68 28.06 4.47
N ARG A 95 -34.74 27.99 3.13
CA ARG A 95 -33.66 27.45 2.30
C ARG A 95 -32.41 28.33 2.33
N PHE A 96 -32.57 29.65 2.25
CA PHE A 96 -31.44 30.57 2.32
C PHE A 96 -30.66 30.42 3.63
N ARG A 97 -31.36 30.38 4.77
CA ARG A 97 -30.70 30.22 6.09
C ARG A 97 -29.97 28.88 6.24
N GLN A 98 -30.55 27.80 5.71
CA GLN A 98 -29.90 26.48 5.72
C GLN A 98 -28.68 26.46 4.80
N LEU A 99 -28.80 27.09 3.63
CA LEU A 99 -27.69 27.24 2.70
C LEU A 99 -26.55 28.04 3.32
N GLU A 100 -26.86 29.17 3.96
CA GLU A 100 -25.91 30.00 4.70
C GLU A 100 -25.18 29.20 5.78
N THR A 101 -25.90 28.35 6.52
CA THR A 101 -25.31 27.49 7.55
C THR A 101 -24.29 26.51 6.95
N VAL A 102 -24.65 25.82 5.86
CA VAL A 102 -23.75 24.88 5.17
C VAL A 102 -22.54 25.60 4.58
N VAL A 103 -22.74 26.77 3.96
CA VAL A 103 -21.67 27.58 3.39
C VAL A 103 -20.71 28.06 4.48
N ALA A 104 -21.21 28.52 5.63
CA ALA A 104 -20.38 28.93 6.76
C ALA A 104 -19.50 27.79 7.29
N ILE A 105 -20.03 26.57 7.34
CA ILE A 105 -19.24 25.37 7.70
C ILE A 105 -18.12 25.14 6.67
N LEU A 106 -18.43 25.22 5.38
CA LEU A 106 -17.46 25.04 4.30
C LEU A 106 -16.39 26.14 4.27
N GLU A 107 -16.78 27.40 4.51
CA GLU A 107 -15.85 28.53 4.61
C GLU A 107 -14.90 28.35 5.80
N LYS A 108 -15.44 28.00 6.97
CA LYS A 108 -14.61 27.67 8.14
C LYS A 108 -13.68 26.51 7.84
N ALA A 109 -14.14 25.47 7.15
CA ALA A 109 -13.31 24.30 6.87
C ALA A 109 -12.23 24.55 5.80
N SER A 110 -12.46 25.49 4.87
CA SER A 110 -11.53 25.81 3.78
C SER A 110 -10.63 27.03 4.04
N ALA A 111 -10.87 27.78 5.11
CA ALA A 111 -10.06 28.95 5.44
C ALA A 111 -8.60 28.59 5.76
N VAL A 112 -7.66 29.47 5.37
CA VAL A 112 -6.21 29.24 5.47
C VAL A 112 -5.75 28.85 6.89
N GLY A 113 -6.38 29.40 7.93
CA GLY A 113 -6.03 29.12 9.32
C GLY A 113 -6.56 27.79 9.87
N THR A 114 -7.54 27.18 9.19
CA THR A 114 -8.30 26.02 9.70
C THR A 114 -8.29 24.83 8.74
N ALA A 115 -7.91 25.02 7.47
CA ALA A 115 -7.92 23.97 6.45
C ALA A 115 -7.06 22.75 6.81
N ALA A 116 -5.94 22.96 7.52
CA ALA A 116 -5.06 21.88 7.96
C ALA A 116 -5.49 21.23 9.29
N THR A 117 -6.57 21.69 9.93
CA THR A 117 -7.04 21.08 11.18
C THR A 117 -7.69 19.73 10.92
N LEU A 118 -7.59 18.80 11.87
CA LEU A 118 -8.21 17.49 11.76
C LEU A 118 -9.74 17.56 11.59
N GLU A 119 -10.39 18.58 12.16
CA GLU A 119 -11.84 18.81 11.99
C GLU A 119 -12.19 19.07 10.52
N SER A 120 -11.48 20.01 9.89
CA SER A 120 -11.65 20.36 8.48
C SER A 120 -11.27 19.23 7.53
N LEU A 121 -10.16 18.53 7.81
CA LEU A 121 -9.73 17.38 7.01
C LEU A 121 -10.77 16.26 7.06
N ARG A 122 -11.30 15.92 8.25
CA ARG A 122 -12.39 14.95 8.38
C ARG A 122 -13.66 15.35 7.64
N LEU A 123 -13.91 16.66 7.50
CA LEU A 123 -15.08 17.18 6.80
C LEU A 123 -14.92 17.11 5.27
N LEU A 124 -13.77 17.57 4.75
CA LEU A 124 -13.55 17.83 3.33
C LEU A 124 -12.76 16.72 2.61
N ASP A 125 -12.18 15.77 3.34
CA ASP A 125 -11.36 14.70 2.78
C ASP A 125 -11.84 13.33 3.27
N PRO A 126 -12.43 12.50 2.39
CA PRO A 126 -12.93 11.17 2.74
C PRO A 126 -11.87 10.23 3.33
N ARG A 127 -10.58 10.44 3.03
CA ARG A 127 -9.48 9.63 3.58
C ARG A 127 -9.39 9.73 5.10
N HIS A 128 -9.76 10.88 5.65
CA HIS A 128 -9.79 11.12 7.09
C HIS A 128 -11.07 10.59 7.75
N GLN A 129 -12.01 10.06 6.98
CA GLN A 129 -13.24 9.41 7.46
C GLN A 129 -13.15 7.89 7.44
N LEU A 130 -12.01 7.33 7.03
CA LEU A 130 -11.80 5.89 6.93
C LEU A 130 -10.71 5.45 7.91
N SER A 131 -10.95 4.33 8.56
CA SER A 131 -9.93 3.54 9.25
C SER A 131 -9.73 2.22 8.50
N PHE A 132 -8.50 1.70 8.54
CA PHE A 132 -8.13 0.48 7.86
C PHE A 132 -7.60 -0.55 8.84
N PHE A 133 -7.89 -1.79 8.56
CA PHE A 133 -7.43 -2.95 9.32
C PHE A 133 -7.12 -4.09 8.36
N ALA A 134 -6.50 -5.15 8.85
CA ALA A 134 -6.27 -6.35 8.06
C ALA A 134 -6.93 -7.56 8.70
N GLU A 135 -7.36 -8.51 7.89
CA GLU A 135 -7.96 -9.76 8.33
C GLU A 135 -7.12 -10.91 7.77
N GLU A 136 -6.78 -11.88 8.62
CA GLU A 136 -6.20 -13.14 8.19
C GLU A 136 -7.33 -14.12 7.88
N LEU A 137 -7.46 -14.52 6.61
CA LEU A 137 -8.52 -15.41 6.13
C LEU A 137 -7.94 -16.76 5.69
N GLY A 138 -8.64 -17.85 5.97
CA GLY A 138 -8.26 -19.18 5.47
C GLY A 138 -8.59 -19.38 4.00
N PHE A 139 -7.77 -20.17 3.29
CA PHE A 139 -8.02 -20.49 1.88
C PHE A 139 -9.22 -21.43 1.66
N GLU A 140 -9.53 -22.31 2.62
CA GLU A 140 -10.54 -23.35 2.40
C GLU A 140 -11.97 -22.82 2.50
N HIS A 141 -12.27 -22.00 3.51
CA HIS A 141 -13.65 -21.54 3.77
C HIS A 141 -13.77 -20.01 3.88
N GLY A 142 -12.67 -19.26 3.73
CA GLY A 142 -12.66 -17.82 3.92
C GLY A 142 -12.93 -17.41 5.38
N GLU A 143 -12.71 -18.32 6.32
CA GLU A 143 -12.95 -18.07 7.73
C GLU A 143 -11.96 -17.03 8.27
N THR A 144 -12.46 -16.03 9.01
CA THR A 144 -11.61 -15.05 9.69
C THR A 144 -10.90 -15.74 10.84
N ARG A 145 -9.58 -15.94 10.67
CA ARG A 145 -8.71 -16.52 11.68
C ARG A 145 -8.24 -15.49 12.69
N ASP A 146 -8.01 -14.26 12.23
CA ASP A 146 -7.52 -13.17 13.06
C ASP A 146 -7.83 -11.80 12.45
N VAL A 147 -7.93 -10.78 13.30
CA VAL A 147 -8.10 -9.37 12.90
C VAL A 147 -6.94 -8.55 13.45
N LEU A 148 -6.28 -7.87 12.54
CA LEU A 148 -5.05 -7.12 12.71
C LEU A 148 -5.36 -5.62 12.67
N ASP A 149 -5.82 -5.09 13.81
CA ASP A 149 -6.02 -3.65 14.01
C ASP A 149 -4.71 -2.94 14.42
N SER A 150 -3.76 -3.67 15.02
CA SER A 150 -2.47 -3.11 15.42
C SER A 150 -1.39 -4.20 15.56
N SER A 151 -0.11 -3.79 15.55
CA SER A 151 1.04 -4.69 15.71
C SER A 151 1.26 -5.17 17.16
N SER A 152 0.36 -4.87 18.10
CA SER A 152 0.49 -5.30 19.50
C SER A 152 0.05 -6.76 19.68
N GLY A 153 0.90 -7.60 20.27
CA GLY A 153 0.54 -8.96 20.70
C GLY A 153 1.06 -10.15 19.88
N LYS A 154 1.75 -9.95 18.74
CA LYS A 154 2.25 -11.05 17.89
C LYS A 154 3.72 -11.43 18.11
N SER A 155 4.15 -12.59 17.59
CA SER A 155 5.57 -12.98 17.58
C SER A 155 6.40 -12.05 16.67
N GLY A 156 7.72 -11.94 16.91
CA GLY A 156 8.58 -11.02 16.13
C GLY A 156 8.50 -11.22 14.62
N GLY A 157 8.60 -12.47 14.15
CA GLY A 157 8.54 -12.79 12.72
C GLY A 157 7.16 -12.56 12.07
N GLU A 158 6.07 -12.71 12.83
CA GLU A 158 4.72 -12.40 12.32
C GLU A 158 4.51 -10.91 12.15
N LYS A 159 5.06 -10.09 13.06
CA LYS A 159 5.01 -8.63 12.92
C LYS A 159 5.75 -8.16 11.68
N GLU A 160 6.90 -8.76 11.37
CA GLU A 160 7.69 -8.42 10.19
C GLU A 160 7.01 -8.86 8.88
N SER A 161 6.47 -10.08 8.83
CA SER A 161 5.69 -10.56 7.68
C SER A 161 4.49 -9.66 7.41
N PHE A 162 3.78 -9.28 8.47
CA PHE A 162 2.63 -8.40 8.40
C PHE A 162 3.04 -7.01 7.91
N ALA A 163 4.01 -6.37 8.57
CA ALA A 163 4.50 -5.05 8.21
C ALA A 163 4.97 -5.00 6.75
N GLY A 164 5.75 -5.98 6.30
CA GLY A 164 6.21 -6.06 4.92
C GLY A 164 5.07 -6.18 3.90
N THR A 165 4.05 -6.99 4.20
CA THR A 165 2.88 -7.16 3.34
C THR A 165 2.04 -5.89 3.28
N ILE A 166 1.80 -5.23 4.42
CA ILE A 166 1.05 -3.98 4.50
C ILE A 166 1.80 -2.85 3.79
N VAL A 167 3.13 -2.77 3.92
CA VAL A 167 3.96 -1.81 3.19
C VAL A 167 3.85 -2.06 1.68
N ALA A 168 3.96 -3.31 1.22
CA ALA A 168 3.80 -3.64 -0.19
C ALA A 168 2.42 -3.21 -0.72
N ALA A 169 1.35 -3.51 0.02
CA ALA A 169 -0.01 -3.13 -0.33
C ALA A 169 -0.20 -1.59 -0.36
N SER A 170 0.36 -0.89 0.64
CA SER A 170 0.30 0.57 0.71
C SER A 170 1.06 1.23 -0.45
N LEU A 171 2.21 0.68 -0.82
CA LEU A 171 2.98 1.13 -1.97
C LEU A 171 2.22 0.86 -3.28
N ALA A 172 1.62 -0.31 -3.43
CA ALA A 172 0.79 -0.62 -4.59
C ALA A 172 -0.38 0.37 -4.72
N TYR A 173 -1.02 0.74 -3.60
CA TYR A 173 -2.04 1.77 -3.59
C TYR A 173 -1.48 3.10 -4.10
N VAL A 174 -0.44 3.64 -3.47
CA VAL A 174 0.09 4.99 -3.76
C VAL A 174 0.71 5.09 -5.16
N LEU A 175 1.39 4.04 -5.63
CA LEU A 175 2.14 4.04 -6.88
C LEU A 175 1.28 3.68 -8.10
N THR A 176 0.02 3.28 -7.87
CA THR A 176 -0.96 3.03 -8.93
C THR A 176 -1.81 4.29 -9.14
N PRO A 177 -1.67 4.98 -10.28
CA PRO A 177 -2.49 6.14 -10.60
C PRO A 177 -3.98 5.77 -10.71
N GLU A 178 -4.85 6.77 -10.56
CA GLU A 178 -6.28 6.59 -10.79
C GLU A 178 -6.55 6.08 -12.22
N GLY A 179 -7.47 5.11 -12.32
CA GLY A 179 -7.85 4.48 -13.59
C GLY A 179 -6.84 3.45 -14.11
N GLN A 180 -5.85 3.05 -13.31
CA GLN A 180 -4.91 1.98 -13.66
C GLN A 180 -4.98 0.82 -12.68
N ASP A 181 -4.71 -0.39 -13.17
CA ASP A 181 -4.69 -1.62 -12.36
C ASP A 181 -3.30 -1.95 -11.81
N ARG A 182 -2.26 -1.23 -12.25
CA ARG A 182 -0.86 -1.53 -11.93
C ARG A 182 -0.03 -0.26 -11.72
N PRO A 183 1.02 -0.34 -10.88
CA PRO A 183 1.95 0.77 -10.71
C PRO A 183 2.70 1.11 -12.00
N VAL A 184 2.89 2.40 -12.29
CA VAL A 184 3.66 2.87 -13.47
C VAL A 184 5.16 2.92 -13.18
N TYR A 185 5.53 3.48 -12.03
CA TYR A 185 6.91 3.58 -11.58
C TYR A 185 7.00 3.11 -10.13
N CYS A 186 7.56 1.92 -9.93
CA CYS A 186 7.44 1.20 -8.67
C CYS A 186 8.74 0.50 -8.25
N THR A 187 9.88 1.14 -8.49
CA THR A 187 11.15 0.64 -7.97
C THR A 187 11.31 1.01 -6.50
N VAL A 188 11.49 -0.01 -5.65
CA VAL A 188 11.68 0.12 -4.20
C VAL A 188 13.03 -0.47 -3.83
N PHE A 189 13.81 0.25 -3.03
CA PHE A 189 15.05 -0.25 -2.44
C PHE A 189 14.78 -0.66 -1.00
N LEU A 190 15.08 -1.91 -0.68
CA LEU A 190 15.01 -2.42 0.69
C LEU A 190 16.44 -2.60 1.19
N ASP A 191 16.85 -1.67 2.07
CA ASP A 191 18.13 -1.75 2.76
C ASP A 191 18.05 -2.67 3.98
N GLU A 192 19.12 -3.42 4.22
CA GLU A 192 19.18 -4.47 5.25
C GLU A 192 17.98 -5.42 5.22
N ALA A 193 17.50 -5.71 4.00
CA ALA A 193 16.27 -6.44 3.80
C ALA A 193 16.37 -7.83 4.47
N PHE A 194 15.46 -8.07 5.40
CA PHE A 194 15.27 -9.36 6.06
C PHE A 194 16.50 -9.90 6.81
N SER A 195 17.38 -9.01 7.28
CA SER A 195 18.62 -9.37 7.97
C SER A 195 18.41 -10.18 9.26
N ASN A 196 17.30 -9.95 9.97
CA ASN A 196 16.92 -10.65 11.22
C ASN A 196 15.65 -11.52 11.08
N THR A 197 15.08 -11.61 9.88
CA THR A 197 13.82 -12.30 9.62
C THR A 197 14.07 -13.73 9.16
N ALA A 198 13.20 -14.66 9.55
CA ALA A 198 13.26 -16.03 9.05
C ALA A 198 13.09 -16.06 7.52
N GLU A 199 13.96 -16.79 6.81
CA GLU A 199 14.00 -16.86 5.35
C GLU A 199 12.62 -17.15 4.70
N ALA A 200 11.84 -18.04 5.30
CA ALA A 200 10.49 -18.37 4.82
C ALA A 200 9.51 -17.19 4.87
N VAL A 201 9.61 -16.32 5.88
CA VAL A 201 8.80 -15.10 6.00
C VAL A 201 9.18 -14.11 4.91
N SER A 202 10.48 -13.89 4.74
CA SER A 202 11.05 -12.99 3.73
C SER A 202 10.64 -13.37 2.32
N ARG A 203 10.69 -14.67 2.01
CA ARG A 203 10.22 -15.22 0.72
C ARG A 203 8.74 -14.91 0.47
N ARG A 204 7.87 -15.02 1.48
CA ARG A 204 6.45 -14.70 1.33
C ARG A 204 6.23 -13.21 1.04
N VAL A 205 6.91 -12.34 1.78
CA VAL A 205 6.82 -10.88 1.54
C VAL A 205 7.28 -10.54 0.12
N LEU A 206 8.40 -11.09 -0.36
CA LEU A 206 8.89 -10.84 -1.72
C LEU A 206 7.93 -11.35 -2.81
N LYS A 207 7.23 -12.47 -2.57
CA LYS A 207 6.15 -12.93 -3.45
C LYS A 207 5.00 -11.92 -3.54
N VAL A 208 4.64 -11.28 -2.43
CA VAL A 208 3.63 -10.20 -2.43
C VAL A 208 4.08 -9.02 -3.27
N PHE A 209 5.30 -8.50 -3.05
CA PHE A 209 5.85 -7.41 -3.85
C PHE A 209 5.80 -7.72 -5.36
N LYS A 210 6.20 -8.94 -5.73
CA LYS A 210 6.16 -9.41 -7.11
C LYS A 210 4.73 -9.50 -7.66
N ALA A 211 3.78 -10.01 -6.87
CA ALA A 211 2.38 -10.14 -7.25
C ALA A 211 1.70 -8.77 -7.43
N LEU A 212 2.12 -7.77 -6.66
CA LEU A 212 1.67 -6.37 -6.76
C LEU A 212 2.43 -5.58 -7.85
N HIS A 213 3.23 -6.24 -8.68
CA HIS A 213 4.00 -5.62 -9.75
C HIS A 213 4.98 -4.53 -9.28
N ILE A 214 5.51 -4.65 -8.06
CA ILE A 214 6.51 -3.74 -7.51
C ILE A 214 7.90 -4.29 -7.83
N HIS A 215 8.76 -3.45 -8.39
CA HIS A 215 10.14 -3.81 -8.69
C HIS A 215 11.02 -3.60 -7.45
N VAL A 216 11.59 -4.68 -6.90
CA VAL A 216 12.35 -4.61 -5.64
C VAL A 216 13.85 -4.77 -5.88
N ASN A 217 14.64 -3.83 -5.37
CA ASN A 217 16.09 -3.93 -5.23
C ASN A 217 16.41 -4.28 -3.78
N LEU A 218 17.09 -5.40 -3.57
CA LEU A 218 17.46 -5.89 -2.24
C LEU A 218 18.91 -5.56 -1.97
N ILE A 219 19.17 -4.87 -0.87
CA ILE A 219 20.50 -4.68 -0.32
C ILE A 219 20.57 -5.56 0.90
N THR A 220 21.37 -6.62 0.83
CA THR A 220 21.47 -7.62 1.89
C THR A 220 22.91 -8.11 2.02
N PRO A 221 23.37 -8.45 3.23
CA PRO A 221 24.68 -9.05 3.42
C PRO A 221 24.84 -10.37 2.63
N TYR A 222 26.08 -10.67 2.20
CA TYR A 222 26.39 -11.84 1.37
C TYR A 222 25.88 -13.18 1.93
N LYS A 223 25.79 -13.31 3.26
CA LYS A 223 25.28 -14.51 3.96
C LYS A 223 23.83 -14.90 3.60
N ASN A 224 23.02 -13.98 3.07
CA ASN A 224 21.59 -14.19 2.79
C ASN A 224 21.29 -14.45 1.29
N LEU A 225 22.26 -14.98 0.54
CA LEU A 225 22.19 -15.13 -0.91
C LEU A 225 21.02 -16.01 -1.42
N ASN A 226 20.59 -17.01 -0.63
CA ASN A 226 19.50 -17.91 -1.00
C ASN A 226 18.15 -17.21 -1.17
N LEU A 227 17.91 -16.14 -0.42
CA LEU A 227 16.69 -15.32 -0.53
C LEU A 227 16.69 -14.52 -1.83
N ALA A 228 17.84 -13.89 -2.13
CA ALA A 228 18.05 -13.14 -3.36
C ALA A 228 17.87 -14.03 -4.60
N ARG A 229 18.28 -15.31 -4.53
CA ARG A 229 18.21 -16.25 -5.65
C ARG A 229 16.81 -16.46 -6.23
N GLU A 230 15.80 -16.50 -5.39
CA GLU A 230 14.42 -16.73 -5.87
C GLU A 230 13.74 -15.45 -6.38
N SER A 231 14.30 -14.28 -6.03
CA SER A 231 13.59 -13.00 -6.18
C SER A 231 14.30 -12.02 -7.13
N ALA A 232 15.62 -12.13 -7.26
CA ALA A 232 16.45 -11.25 -8.08
C ALA A 232 16.92 -11.95 -9.35
N ARG A 233 16.88 -11.22 -10.48
CA ARG A 233 17.37 -11.72 -11.78
C ARG A 233 18.89 -11.59 -11.92
N SER A 234 19.46 -10.53 -11.36
CA SER A 234 20.88 -10.19 -11.42
C SER A 234 21.37 -9.80 -10.03
N LEU A 235 22.68 -9.83 -9.83
CA LEU A 235 23.34 -9.48 -8.58
C LEU A 235 24.44 -8.47 -8.83
N LEU A 236 24.55 -7.52 -7.91
CA LEU A 236 25.69 -6.63 -7.78
C LEU A 236 26.37 -6.96 -6.44
N ILE A 237 27.59 -7.47 -6.51
CA ILE A 237 28.39 -7.74 -5.31
C ILE A 237 29.31 -6.55 -5.08
N ALA A 238 29.20 -5.96 -3.89
CA ALA A 238 30.13 -4.95 -3.40
C ALA A 238 31.22 -5.62 -2.55
N GLU A 239 32.47 -5.52 -2.98
CA GLU A 239 33.64 -6.04 -2.28
C GLU A 239 34.52 -4.88 -1.82
N ARG A 240 35.12 -5.02 -0.64
CA ARG A 240 36.08 -4.05 -0.10
C ARG A 240 37.44 -4.72 0.05
N ASP A 241 38.45 -4.16 -0.63
CA ASP A 241 39.84 -4.49 -0.39
C ASP A 241 40.31 -3.74 0.86
N ALA A 242 40.61 -4.50 1.92
CA ALA A 242 41.02 -3.94 3.20
C ALA A 242 42.44 -3.37 3.17
N GLU A 243 43.32 -3.89 2.31
CA GLU A 243 44.72 -3.45 2.21
C GLU A 243 44.85 -2.18 1.37
N ARG A 244 44.08 -2.11 0.27
CA ARG A 244 44.09 -0.95 -0.63
C ARG A 244 43.11 0.15 -0.23
N HIS A 245 42.21 -0.13 0.70
CA HIS A 245 41.10 0.75 1.08
C HIS A 245 40.19 1.11 -0.10
N GLU A 246 40.06 0.21 -1.08
CA GLU A 246 39.25 0.40 -2.29
C GLU A 246 37.99 -0.47 -2.24
N SER A 247 36.91 0.03 -2.84
CA SER A 247 35.65 -0.71 -3.00
C SER A 247 35.40 -0.96 -4.47
N HIS A 248 35.00 -2.18 -4.82
CA HIS A 248 34.68 -2.57 -6.19
C HIS A 248 33.26 -3.14 -6.25
N LEU A 249 32.58 -2.86 -7.37
CA LEU A 249 31.29 -3.44 -7.70
C LEU A 249 31.48 -4.42 -8.85
N CYS A 250 30.97 -5.64 -8.68
CA CYS A 250 31.00 -6.67 -9.70
C CYS A 250 29.56 -7.10 -10.00
N GLU A 251 29.16 -6.99 -11.26
CA GLU A 251 27.93 -7.63 -11.74
C GLU A 251 28.20 -9.11 -12.00
N ILE A 252 27.36 -9.97 -11.42
CA ILE A 252 27.52 -11.41 -11.51
C ILE A 252 26.18 -12.06 -11.83
N THR A 253 26.21 -13.10 -12.68
CA THR A 253 25.05 -13.94 -12.95
C THR A 253 24.94 -15.05 -11.91
N TRP A 254 23.75 -15.61 -11.74
CA TRP A 254 23.54 -16.74 -10.84
C TRP A 254 24.37 -17.98 -11.23
N GLU A 255 24.62 -18.18 -12.52
CA GLU A 255 25.48 -19.26 -13.02
C GLU A 255 26.93 -19.10 -12.56
N GLU A 256 27.46 -17.88 -12.61
CA GLU A 256 28.81 -17.56 -12.16
C GLU A 256 28.96 -17.70 -10.64
N VAL A 257 27.92 -17.32 -9.88
CA VAL A 257 27.84 -17.56 -8.43
C VAL A 257 27.89 -19.06 -8.13
N ASP A 258 27.12 -19.88 -8.85
CA ASP A 258 27.10 -21.34 -8.65
C ASP A 258 28.45 -21.98 -8.93
N ARG A 259 29.11 -21.55 -10.01
CA ARG A 259 30.46 -22.01 -10.36
C ARG A 259 31.44 -21.74 -9.22
N ARG A 260 31.48 -20.50 -8.72
CA ARG A 260 32.38 -20.11 -7.61
C ARG A 260 32.05 -20.81 -6.30
N LEU A 261 30.77 -20.99 -5.97
CA LEU A 261 30.37 -21.75 -4.78
C LEU A 261 30.77 -23.22 -4.87
N LYS A 262 30.70 -23.82 -6.07
CA LYS A 262 31.14 -25.20 -6.31
C LYS A 262 32.65 -25.32 -6.16
N GLU A 263 33.43 -24.43 -6.79
CA GLU A 263 34.89 -24.38 -6.64
C GLU A 263 35.31 -24.20 -5.18
N GLN A 264 34.67 -23.30 -4.43
CA GLN A 264 34.94 -23.11 -3.00
C GLN A 264 34.57 -24.33 -2.15
N ARG A 265 33.49 -25.05 -2.48
CA ARG A 265 33.11 -26.30 -1.81
C ARG A 265 34.12 -27.40 -2.10
N GLU A 266 34.57 -27.55 -3.33
CA GLU A 266 35.60 -28.54 -3.73
C GLU A 266 36.93 -28.25 -3.03
N VAL A 267 37.35 -26.98 -2.95
CA VAL A 267 38.55 -26.57 -2.20
C VAL A 267 38.39 -26.83 -0.70
N LYS A 268 37.23 -26.54 -0.11
CA LYS A 268 36.95 -26.86 1.31
C LYS A 268 36.93 -28.36 1.58
N LEU A 269 36.27 -29.15 0.74
CA LEU A 269 36.25 -30.61 0.86
C LEU A 269 37.66 -31.18 0.72
N GLY A 270 38.43 -30.71 -0.26
CA GLY A 270 39.83 -31.12 -0.44
C GLY A 270 40.66 -30.82 0.81
N ASN A 271 40.52 -29.63 1.38
CA ASN A 271 41.19 -29.25 2.63
C ASN A 271 40.72 -30.07 3.85
N GLU A 272 39.46 -30.48 3.89
CA GLU A 272 38.88 -31.28 4.98
C GLU A 272 39.24 -32.77 4.87
N LEU A 273 39.31 -33.31 3.65
CA LEU A 273 39.82 -34.65 3.36
C LEU A 273 41.31 -34.79 3.68
N VAL A 274 42.10 -33.76 3.35
CA VAL A 274 43.52 -33.67 3.75
C VAL A 274 43.66 -33.58 5.28
N ARG A 275 42.74 -32.90 5.98
CA ARG A 275 42.71 -32.88 7.45
C ARG A 275 42.27 -34.20 8.09
N LEU A 276 41.43 -34.98 7.42
CA LEU A 276 40.93 -36.28 7.90
C LEU A 276 41.81 -37.47 7.46
N ASN A 277 42.89 -37.21 6.72
CA ASN A 277 43.85 -38.22 6.25
C ASN A 277 43.18 -39.35 5.45
N ILE A 278 42.17 -39.01 4.64
CA ILE A 278 41.51 -39.93 3.72
C ILE A 278 42.17 -39.77 2.35
N ASP A 279 43.05 -40.70 1.99
CA ASP A 279 43.59 -40.79 0.62
C ASP A 279 42.47 -41.19 -0.33
N ILE A 280 42.15 -40.32 -1.30
CA ILE A 280 41.37 -40.70 -2.46
C ILE A 280 42.34 -41.42 -3.40
N GLU A 281 42.37 -42.75 -3.34
CA GLU A 281 42.99 -43.55 -4.39
C GLU A 281 42.24 -43.32 -5.70
N ASP A 282 42.88 -42.54 -6.56
CA ASP A 282 42.52 -42.33 -7.95
C ASP A 282 42.64 -43.69 -8.67
N ARG A 283 41.52 -44.36 -8.94
CA ARG A 283 41.53 -45.60 -9.74
C ARG A 283 41.80 -45.22 -11.20
N PRO A 284 42.92 -45.65 -11.80
CA PRO A 284 43.17 -45.38 -13.21
C PRO A 284 42.20 -46.21 -14.07
N GLY A 285 41.82 -45.60 -15.19
CA GLY A 285 40.79 -46.08 -16.11
C GLY A 285 40.96 -47.53 -16.56
N MET A 286 39.82 -48.19 -16.72
CA MET A 286 39.65 -49.34 -17.60
C MET A 286 39.93 -48.88 -19.04
N ALA A 287 41.18 -49.00 -19.48
CA ALA A 287 41.51 -49.16 -20.88
C ALA A 287 41.14 -50.60 -21.27
N GLY A 288 40.38 -50.74 -22.35
CA GLY A 288 39.98 -52.05 -22.87
C GLY A 288 41.15 -52.82 -23.47
N ASP A 289 40.93 -54.13 -23.60
CA ASP A 289 41.37 -54.89 -24.76
C ASP A 289 40.61 -56.23 -24.86
N ALA A 290 40.33 -56.61 -26.11
CA ALA A 290 39.67 -57.81 -26.66
C ALA A 290 38.13 -57.84 -26.71
#